data_AF-A0A8J6BFN8-F1
#
_entry.id   AF-A0A8J6BFN8-F1
#
_cell.length_a   1.000
_cell.length_b   1.000
_cell.length_c   1.000
_cell.angle_alpha   90.00
_cell.angle_beta   90.00
_cell.angle_gamma   90.00
#
_symmetry.space_group_name_H-M   'P 1'
#
loop_
_entity.id
_entity.type
_entity.pdbx_description
1 polymer ?
#
loop_
_entity_poly.entity_id
_entity_poly.type
_entity_poly.pdbx_seq_one_letter_code
_entity_poly.pdbx_strand_id
1 'polypeptide(L)' 'MSLLMACWKENAFSDAACSDAVKVFYDCVAREQKARKLGVKDERSDGRMPPQKVNKMLRKFPNIKHEI' A
#
# COMPACT_ATOMS: atom_id res chain seq x y z
N MET A 1 9.22 -11.17 0.82
CA MET A 1 8.71 -12.55 1.03
C MET A 1 9.44 -13.58 0.19
N SER A 2 9.56 -13.39 -1.14
CA SER A 2 10.17 -14.36 -2.06
C SER A 2 11.52 -14.92 -1.62
N LEU A 3 12.47 -14.06 -1.23
CA LEU A 3 13.83 -14.48 -0.81
C LEU A 3 13.84 -15.38 0.44
N LEU A 4 13.02 -15.04 1.44
CA LEU A 4 12.92 -15.82 2.68
C LEU A 4 12.37 -17.22 2.41
N MET A 5 11.30 -17.32 1.61
CA MET A 5 10.68 -18.59 1.27
C MET A 5 11.60 -19.48 0.42
N ALA A 6 12.41 -18.88 -0.46
CA ALA A 6 13.42 -19.60 -1.22
C ALA A 6 14.52 -20.16 -0.30
N CYS A 7 15.04 -19.34 0.63
CA CYS A 7 16.05 -19.80 1.58
C CYS A 7 15.50 -20.91 2.50
N TRP A 8 14.27 -20.75 3.01
CA TRP A 8 13.62 -21.76 3.82
C TRP A 8 13.47 -23.09 3.08
N LYS A 9 13.10 -23.07 1.81
CA LYS A 9 12.95 -24.28 1.01
C LYS A 9 14.25 -25.11 0.96
N GLU A 10 15.39 -24.45 0.78
CA GLU A 10 16.70 -25.10 0.70
C GLU A 10 17.25 -25.53 2.06
N ASN A 11 16.81 -24.88 3.15
CA ASN A 11 17.36 -25.07 4.50
C ASN A 11 16.33 -25.65 5.49
N ALA A 12 15.39 -26.47 5.00
CA ALA A 12 14.36 -27.13 5.82
C ALA A 12 13.60 -26.18 6.75
N PHE A 13 13.28 -24.98 6.27
CA PHE A 13 12.56 -23.92 6.98
C PHE A 13 13.27 -23.42 8.25
N SER A 14 14.60 -23.51 8.30
CA SER A 14 15.39 -23.00 9.43
C SER A 14 15.60 -21.48 9.34
N ASP A 15 15.09 -20.75 10.34
CA ASP A 15 15.34 -19.32 10.50
C ASP A 15 16.80 -19.02 10.81
N ALA A 16 17.49 -19.91 11.52
CA ALA A 16 18.90 -19.74 11.84
C ALA A 16 19.78 -19.81 10.58
N ALA A 17 19.46 -20.72 9.66
CA ALA A 17 20.16 -20.82 8.37
C ALA A 17 19.83 -19.66 7.42
N CYS A 18 18.66 -19.05 7.58
CA CYS A 18 18.14 -17.97 6.75
C CYS A 18 18.15 -16.60 7.42
N SER A 19 19.00 -16.39 8.43
CA SER A 19 18.96 -15.21 9.30
C SER A 19 18.98 -13.89 8.54
N ASP A 20 19.70 -13.82 7.42
CA ASP A 20 19.80 -12.61 6.63
C ASP A 20 18.53 -12.35 5.81
N ALA A 21 17.95 -13.40 5.23
CA ALA A 21 16.67 -13.29 4.53
C ALA A 21 15.51 -12.95 5.50
N VAL A 22 15.59 -13.46 6.73
CA VAL A 22 14.67 -13.15 7.83
C VAL A 22 14.77 -11.66 8.21
N LYS A 23 15.98 -11.14 8.44
CA LYS A 23 16.20 -9.71 8.75
C LYS A 23 15.63 -8.81 7.65
N VAL A 24 15.99 -9.07 6.39
CA VAL A 24 15.51 -8.28 5.24
C VAL A 24 13.98 -8.30 5.15
N PHE A 25 13.36 -9.45 5.42
CA PHE A 25 11.91 -9.56 5.43
C PHE A 25 11.27 -8.72 6.54
N TYR A 26 11.76 -8.83 7.77
CA TYR A 26 11.20 -8.07 8.89
C TYR A 26 11.48 -6.57 8.79
N ASP A 27 12.60 -6.15 8.22
CA ASP A 27 12.88 -4.74 7.94
C ASP A 27 11.89 -4.16 6.91
N CYS A 28 11.51 -4.95 5.92
CA CYS A 28 10.46 -4.58 4.97
C CYS A 28 9.10 -4.47 5.69
N VAL A 29 8.72 -5.46 6.50
CA VAL A 29 7.46 -5.45 7.25
C VAL A 29 7.40 -4.26 8.22
N ALA A 30 8.48 -3.94 8.91
CA ALA A 30 8.54 -2.81 9.84
C ALA A 30 8.33 -1.47 9.11
N ARG A 31 8.94 -1.29 7.93
CA ARG A 31 8.73 -0.11 7.08
C ARG A 31 7.29 0.00 6.60
N GLU A 32 6.71 -1.11 6.11
CA GLU A 32 5.32 -1.17 5.67
C GLU A 32 4.33 -0.84 6.80
N GLN A 33 4.52 -1.42 7.99
CA GLN A 33 3.69 -1.13 9.15
C GLN A 33 3.80 0.34 9.57
N LYS A 34 5.01 0.91 9.52
CA LYS A 34 5.24 2.34 9.80
C LYS A 34 4.55 3.23 8.77
N ALA A 35 4.66 2.91 7.48
CA ALA A 35 4.01 3.65 6.39
C ALA A 35 2.48 3.63 6.53
N ARG A 36 1.89 2.46 6.83
CA ARG A 36 0.45 2.33 7.09
C ARG A 36 -0.02 3.16 8.28
N LYS A 37 0.72 3.15 9.39
CA LYS A 37 0.40 3.95 10.60
C LYS A 37 0.46 5.45 10.34
N LEU A 38 1.43 5.89 9.55
CA LEU A 38 1.59 7.30 9.16
C LEU A 38 0.55 7.75 8.12
N GLY A 39 -0.36 6.87 7.69
CA GLY A 39 -1.34 7.21 6.67
C GLY A 39 -0.70 7.50 5.32
N VAL A 40 0.56 7.07 5.12
CA VAL A 40 1.19 6.99 3.80
C VAL A 40 0.49 5.84 3.09
N LYS A 41 -0.76 6.07 2.73
CA LYS A 41 -1.40 5.37 1.63
C LYS A 41 -0.46 5.64 0.47
N ASP A 42 0.16 4.58 -0.02
CA ASP A 42 0.72 4.50 -1.36
C ASP A 42 0.02 5.56 -2.20
N GLU A 43 0.76 6.57 -2.65
CA GLU A 43 0.29 7.69 -3.46
C GLU A 43 -0.23 7.20 -4.83
N ARG A 44 -0.87 6.03 -4.90
CA ARG A 44 -1.88 5.63 -5.89
C ARG A 44 -3.13 6.51 -5.87
N SER A 45 -3.06 7.68 -5.23
CA SER A 45 -3.78 8.88 -5.65
C SER A 45 -2.92 9.72 -6.61
N ASP A 46 -2.18 9.06 -7.49
CA ASP A 46 -1.44 9.65 -8.61
C ASP A 46 -2.44 10.40 -9.52
N GLY A 47 -2.66 11.67 -9.23
CA GLY A 47 -3.53 12.57 -9.98
C GLY A 47 -5.03 12.57 -9.65
N ARG A 48 -5.56 11.70 -8.76
CA ARG A 48 -7.01 11.67 -8.48
C ARG A 48 -7.40 12.63 -7.36
N MET A 49 -8.17 13.66 -7.71
CA MET A 49 -8.67 14.66 -6.77
C MET A 49 -9.57 14.00 -5.68
N PRO A 50 -9.45 14.39 -4.39
CA PRO A 50 -10.25 13.77 -3.34
C PRO A 50 -11.75 13.97 -3.59
N PRO A 51 -12.60 12.96 -3.28
CA PRO A 51 -14.04 12.99 -3.56
C PRO A 51 -14.75 14.25 -3.03
N GLN A 52 -14.30 14.77 -1.89
CA GLN A 52 -14.83 16.01 -1.31
C GLN A 52 -14.64 17.22 -2.22
N LYS A 53 -13.47 17.35 -2.87
CA LYS A 53 -13.19 18.43 -3.82
C LYS A 53 -13.99 18.25 -5.13
N VAL A 54 -14.05 17.02 -5.64
CA VAL A 54 -14.85 16.68 -6.84
C VAL A 54 -16.33 16.99 -6.61
N ASN A 55 -16.90 16.54 -5.49
CA ASN A 55 -18.31 16.79 -5.16
C ASN A 55 -18.61 18.27 -4.99
N LYS A 56 -17.68 19.06 -4.41
CA LYS A 56 -17.82 20.51 -4.32
C LYS A 56 -17.89 21.16 -5.71
N MET A 57 -17.12 20.65 -6.68
CA MET A 57 -17.12 21.14 -8.06
C MET A 57 -18.41 20.74 -8.80
N LEU A 58 -18.85 19.49 -8.67
CA LEU A 58 -20.08 18.98 -9.29
C LEU A 58 -21.34 19.69 -8.76
N ARG A 59 -21.35 20.14 -7.50
CA ARG A 59 -22.46 20.94 -6.96
C ARG A 59 -22.58 22.33 -7.58
N LYS A 60 -21.48 22.90 -8.09
CA LYS A 60 -21.50 24.18 -8.83
C LYS A 60 -22.01 24.02 -10.26
N PHE A 61 -21.78 22.86 -10.86
CA PHE A 61 -22.19 22.53 -12.23
C PHE A 61 -23.04 21.26 -12.21
N PRO A 62 -24.27 21.32 -11.68
CA PRO A 62 -25.12 20.15 -11.55
C PRO A 62 -25.58 19.66 -12.93
N ASN A 63 -25.76 18.35 -13.05
CA ASN A 63 -26.33 17.77 -14.27
C ASN A 63 -27.86 18.01 -14.27
N ILE A 64 -28.33 18.86 -15.18
CA ILE A 64 -29.75 19.18 -15.35
C ILE A 64 -30.38 18.08 -16.20
N LYS A 65 -31.28 17.29 -15.60
CA LYS A 65 -31.94 16.14 -16.25
C LYS A 65 -33.37 16.41 -16.70
N HIS A 66 -33.85 17.62 -16.49
CA HIS A 66 -35.22 18.02 -16.78
C HIS A 66 -35.16 19.30 -17.61
N GLU A 67 -35.91 19.34 -18.72
CA GLU A 67 -36.06 20.55 -19.52
C GLU A 67 -36.82 21.61 -18.70
N ILE A 68 -36.45 22.87 -18.89
CA ILE A 68 -37.02 24.05 -18.19
C ILE A 68 -38.43 24.31 -18.70
#